data_AF-A0A972ZCE8-F1
#
_entry.id   AF-A0A972ZCE8-F1
#
_cell.length_a   1.000
_cell.length_b   1.000
_cell.length_c   1.000
_cell.angle_alpha   90.00
_cell.angle_beta   90.00
_cell.angle_gamma   90.00
#
_symmetry.space_group_name_H-M   'P 1'
#
loop_
_entity.id
_entity.type
_entity.pdbx_description
1 polymer ?
#
loop_
_entity_poly.entity_id
_entity_poly.type
_entity_poly.pdbx_seq_one_letter_code
_entity_poly.pdbx_strand_id
1 'polypeptide(L)'
;MDPALPTPHFWTNVSTSMNVATTVLLLVGYVAIKRRSIPQHKATMIAALVSSALFLAAYLYAHSINGSTHYPVHDWTYVLYLLILIPHSLLAVLILPFIFWGVWLIAHNRREAHARLMRRVWPVWIYISLTGILVYLMLYALPRVRQMVIGG
;
A
#
# COMPACT_ATOMS: atom_id res chain seq x y z
N MET A 1 19.92 16.65 14.08
CA MET A 1 19.17 16.38 12.84
C MET A 1 19.85 17.17 11.74
N ASP A 2 20.35 16.50 10.71
CA ASP A 2 20.98 17.15 9.54
C ASP A 2 19.90 17.90 8.74
N PRO A 3 20.04 19.22 8.49
CA PRO A 3 19.05 20.02 7.75
C PRO A 3 18.90 19.63 6.27
N ALA A 4 19.78 18.77 5.73
CA ALA A 4 19.73 18.34 4.33
C ALA A 4 18.75 17.18 4.05
N LEU A 5 18.27 16.47 5.08
CA LEU A 5 17.38 15.31 4.90
C LEU A 5 15.92 15.70 5.09
N PRO A 6 15.01 15.31 4.16
CA PRO A 6 13.57 15.55 4.34
C PRO A 6 13.07 14.91 5.64
N THR A 7 12.23 15.64 6.39
CA THR A 7 11.73 15.18 7.68
C THR A 7 10.95 13.86 7.56
N PRO A 8 10.85 13.04 8.62
CA PRO A 8 10.15 11.75 8.58
C PRO A 8 8.74 11.79 8.00
N HIS A 9 8.01 12.90 8.24
CA HIS A 9 6.68 13.14 7.69
C HIS A 9 6.66 13.23 6.15
N PHE A 10 7.69 13.78 5.53
CA PHE A 10 7.76 13.94 4.07
C PHE A 10 7.73 12.57 3.37
N TRP A 11 8.62 11.67 3.78
CA TRP A 11 8.72 10.34 3.18
C TRP A 11 7.47 9.49 3.38
N THR A 12 6.84 9.62 4.55
CA THR A 12 5.60 8.90 4.83
C THR A 12 4.42 9.45 4.03
N ASN A 13 4.34 10.76 3.80
CA ASN A 13 3.32 11.37 2.94
C ASN A 13 3.49 10.95 1.48
N VAL A 14 4.73 10.93 0.97
CA VAL A 14 5.05 10.46 -0.39
C VAL A 14 4.67 8.99 -0.55
N SER A 15 5.07 8.14 0.39
CA SER A 15 4.74 6.72 0.35
C SER A 15 3.22 6.51 0.41
N THR A 16 2.51 7.24 1.27
CA THR A 16 1.06 7.12 1.38
C THR A 16 0.34 7.59 0.11
N SER A 17 0.74 8.71 -0.49
CA SER A 17 0.11 9.20 -1.73
C SER A 17 0.30 8.22 -2.89
N MET A 18 1.46 7.55 -2.96
CA MET A 18 1.71 6.47 -3.93
C MET A 18 0.85 5.23 -3.66
N ASN A 19 0.62 4.89 -2.40
CA ASN A 19 -0.26 3.79 -2.03
C ASN A 19 -1.74 4.10 -2.37
N VAL A 20 -2.19 5.34 -2.14
CA VAL A 20 -3.52 5.80 -2.58
C VAL A 20 -3.63 5.73 -4.10
N ALA A 21 -2.63 6.23 -4.83
CA ALA A 21 -2.60 6.15 -6.29
C ALA A 21 -2.66 4.69 -6.78
N THR A 22 -1.89 3.79 -6.15
CA THR A 22 -1.93 2.35 -6.43
C THR A 22 -3.33 1.78 -6.20
N THR A 23 -3.98 2.11 -5.08
CA THR A 23 -5.34 1.66 -4.77
C THR A 23 -6.33 2.08 -5.86
N VAL A 24 -6.27 3.35 -6.27
CA VAL A 24 -7.12 3.89 -7.34
C VAL A 24 -6.86 3.17 -8.66
N LEU A 25 -5.59 2.95 -9.02
CA LEU A 25 -5.22 2.21 -10.23
C LEU A 25 -5.75 0.76 -10.18
N LEU A 26 -5.66 0.07 -9.05
CA LEU A 26 -6.21 -1.28 -8.91
C LEU A 26 -7.73 -1.32 -9.11
N LEU A 27 -8.45 -0.35 -8.56
CA LEU A 27 -9.90 -0.21 -8.75
C LEU A 27 -10.25 0.10 -10.21
N VAL A 28 -9.56 1.04 -10.84
CA VAL A 28 -9.75 1.37 -12.27
C VAL A 28 -9.46 0.16 -13.15
N GLY A 29 -8.39 -0.58 -12.87
CA GLY A 29 -8.03 -1.79 -13.60
C GLY A 29 -9.06 -2.92 -13.44
N TYR A 30 -9.69 -3.01 -12.26
CA TYR A 30 -10.80 -3.93 -12.00
C TYR A 30 -12.07 -3.54 -12.78
N VAL A 31 -12.38 -2.24 -12.86
CA VAL A 31 -13.49 -1.75 -13.67
C VAL A 31 -13.20 -1.99 -15.17
N ALA A 32 -11.98 -1.75 -15.63
CA ALA A 32 -11.57 -1.97 -17.02
C ALA A 32 -11.73 -3.43 -17.45
N ILE A 33 -11.34 -4.40 -16.60
CA ILE A 33 -11.53 -5.83 -16.92
C ILE A 33 -13.00 -6.23 -16.89
N LYS A 34 -13.82 -5.67 -15.98
CA LYS A 34 -15.28 -5.87 -15.99
C LYS A 34 -15.92 -5.35 -17.28
N ARG A 35 -15.42 -4.24 -17.81
CA ARG A 35 -15.83 -3.67 -19.11
C ARG A 35 -15.21 -4.40 -20.31
N ARG A 36 -14.45 -5.49 -20.09
CA ARG A 36 -13.71 -6.25 -21.12
C ARG A 36 -12.69 -5.41 -21.91
N SER A 37 -12.29 -4.25 -21.37
CA SER A 37 -11.30 -3.36 -21.98
C SER A 37 -9.89 -3.82 -21.62
N ILE A 38 -9.37 -4.79 -22.35
CA ILE A 38 -8.04 -5.38 -22.13
C ILE A 38 -6.90 -4.35 -22.25
N PRO A 39 -6.90 -3.42 -23.24
CA PRO A 39 -5.82 -2.43 -23.35
C PRO A 39 -5.76 -1.51 -22.13
N GLN A 40 -6.90 -1.01 -21.65
CA GLN A 40 -6.96 -0.16 -20.47
C GLN A 40 -6.57 -0.94 -19.22
N HIS A 41 -7.09 -2.16 -19.04
CA HIS A 41 -6.69 -3.02 -17.92
C HIS A 41 -5.17 -3.21 -17.88
N LYS A 42 -4.54 -3.54 -19.01
CA LYS A 42 -3.08 -3.73 -19.10
C LYS A 42 -2.32 -2.45 -18.72
N ALA A 43 -2.69 -1.31 -19.29
CA ALA A 43 -2.04 -0.03 -19.00
C ALA A 43 -2.16 0.32 -17.51
N THR A 44 -3.35 0.17 -16.93
CA THR A 44 -3.59 0.46 -15.52
C THR A 44 -2.85 -0.51 -14.59
N MET A 45 -2.78 -1.80 -14.90
CA MET A 45 -2.04 -2.77 -14.09
C MET A 45 -0.54 -2.53 -14.12
N ILE A 46 0.03 -2.15 -15.28
CA ILE A 46 1.44 -1.76 -15.38
C ILE A 46 1.70 -0.52 -14.52
N ALA A 47 0.84 0.51 -14.62
CA ALA A 47 0.96 1.69 -13.78
C ALA A 47 0.86 1.36 -12.29
N ALA A 48 -0.05 0.47 -11.89
CA ALA A 48 -0.20 0.04 -10.50
C ALA A 48 1.05 -0.71 -9.98
N LEU A 49 1.64 -1.57 -10.81
CA LEU A 49 2.88 -2.30 -10.47
C LEU A 49 4.05 -1.34 -10.30
N VAL A 50 4.25 -0.41 -11.24
CA VAL A 50 5.31 0.61 -11.14
C VAL A 50 5.11 1.48 -9.91
N SER A 51 3.88 1.95 -9.67
CA SER A 51 3.54 2.75 -8.50
C SER A 51 3.79 1.99 -7.19
N SER A 52 3.43 0.70 -7.13
CA SER A 52 3.68 -0.16 -5.96
C SER A 52 5.17 -0.39 -5.71
N ALA A 53 5.96 -0.59 -6.76
CA ALA A 53 7.40 -0.79 -6.65
C ALA A 53 8.10 0.48 -6.16
N LEU A 54 7.70 1.65 -6.68
CA LEU A 54 8.21 2.94 -6.22
C LEU A 54 7.80 3.23 -4.77
N PHE A 55 6.55 2.91 -4.40
CA PHE A 55 6.08 2.98 -3.02
C PHE A 55 6.96 2.14 -2.08
N LEU A 56 7.22 0.88 -2.45
CA LEU A 56 8.03 -0.02 -1.63
C LEU A 56 9.47 0.49 -1.49
N ALA A 57 10.06 0.99 -2.58
CA ALA A 57 11.40 1.56 -2.55
C ALA A 57 11.47 2.80 -1.64
N ALA A 58 10.51 3.72 -1.76
CA ALA A 58 10.43 4.90 -0.91
C ALA A 58 10.21 4.53 0.57
N TYR A 59 9.35 3.56 0.85
CA TYR A 59 9.09 3.07 2.20
C TYR A 59 10.34 2.43 2.83
N LEU A 60 11.02 1.53 2.12
CA LEU A 60 12.21 0.86 2.62
C LEU A 60 13.36 1.85 2.82
N TYR A 61 13.51 2.82 1.91
CA TYR A 61 14.46 3.91 2.07
C TYR A 61 14.15 4.73 3.31
N ALA A 62 12.90 5.18 3.49
CA ALA A 62 12.48 5.92 4.67
C ALA A 62 12.69 5.13 5.97
N HIS A 63 12.41 3.83 5.94
CA HIS A 63 12.58 2.94 7.08
C HIS A 63 14.06 2.72 7.43
N SER A 64 14.96 2.66 6.44
CA SER A 64 16.39 2.52 6.68
C SER A 64 17.02 3.76 7.29
N ILE A 65 16.55 4.96 6.92
CA ILE A 65 17.06 6.24 7.46
C ILE A 65 16.44 6.63 8.80
N ASN A 66 15.15 6.34 9.03
CA ASN A 66 14.41 6.81 10.20
C ASN A 66 14.24 5.74 11.30
N GLY A 67 14.58 4.48 11.01
CA GLY A 67 14.30 3.37 11.90
C GLY A 67 12.80 3.09 12.06
N SER A 68 12.45 2.37 13.13
CA SER A 68 11.05 2.04 13.43
C SER A 68 10.30 3.26 14.00
N THR A 69 9.27 3.71 13.29
CA THR A 69 8.35 4.75 13.79
C THR A 69 7.60 4.22 15.00
N HIS A 70 7.87 4.82 16.16
CA HIS A 70 7.17 4.48 17.40
C HIS A 70 5.81 5.18 17.43
N TYR A 71 4.77 4.43 17.78
CA TYR A 71 3.45 5.01 18.00
C TYR A 71 3.49 5.87 19.26
N PRO A 72 3.02 7.13 19.22
CA PRO A 72 3.31 8.12 20.26
C PRO A 72 2.59 7.86 21.60
N VAL A 73 1.57 7.01 21.65
CA VAL A 73 0.76 6.78 22.86
C VAL A 73 0.41 5.30 23.03
N HIS A 74 0.77 4.68 24.15
CA HIS A 74 0.44 3.27 24.45
C HIS A 74 -0.97 3.15 25.07
N ASP A 75 -2.01 3.42 24.28
CA ASP A 75 -3.41 3.21 24.69
C ASP A 75 -4.11 2.16 23.81
N TRP A 76 -5.43 2.03 23.90
CA TRP A 76 -6.18 1.07 23.07
C TRP A 76 -6.02 1.31 21.55
N THR A 77 -5.70 2.53 21.13
CA THR A 77 -5.44 2.86 19.71
C THR A 77 -4.12 2.28 19.22
N TYR A 78 -3.14 2.09 20.11
CA TYR A 78 -1.90 1.38 19.81
C TYR A 78 -2.13 -0.11 19.54
N VAL A 79 -2.98 -0.77 20.33
CA VAL A 79 -3.33 -2.18 20.13
C VAL A 79 -4.04 -2.35 18.78
N LEU A 80 -4.99 -1.47 18.47
CA LEU A 80 -5.67 -1.47 17.17
C LEU A 80 -4.68 -1.21 16.02
N TYR A 81 -3.74 -0.29 16.20
CA TYR A 81 -2.69 0.01 15.22
C TYR A 81 -1.84 -1.23 14.93
N LEU A 82 -1.35 -1.94 15.95
CA LEU A 82 -0.56 -3.16 15.76
C LEU A 82 -1.37 -4.30 15.13
N LEU A 83 -2.64 -4.45 15.53
CA LEU A 83 -3.54 -5.47 15.00
C LEU A 83 -3.80 -5.29 13.50
N ILE A 84 -3.71 -4.07 12.98
CA ILE A 84 -3.81 -3.79 11.54
C ILE A 84 -2.43 -3.84 10.87
N LEU A 85 -1.42 -3.22 11.48
CA LEU A 85 -0.08 -3.09 10.91
C LEU A 85 0.61 -4.45 10.71
N ILE A 86 0.56 -5.33 11.72
CA ILE A 86 1.27 -6.62 11.65
C ILE A 86 0.70 -7.47 10.50
N PRO A 87 -0.63 -7.72 10.41
CA PRO A 87 -1.19 -8.44 9.28
C PRO A 87 -0.95 -7.73 7.95
N HIS A 88 -1.08 -6.40 7.89
CA HIS A 88 -0.81 -5.63 6.66
C HIS A 88 0.60 -5.91 6.12
N SER A 89 1.62 -5.76 6.96
CA SER A 89 3.02 -5.95 6.58
C SER A 89 3.33 -7.40 6.19
N LEU A 90 2.80 -8.38 6.94
CA LEU A 90 2.98 -9.80 6.62
C LEU A 90 2.32 -10.16 5.28
N LEU A 91 1.07 -9.73 5.06
CA LEU A 91 0.36 -9.96 3.81
C LEU A 91 1.05 -9.25 2.64
N ALA A 92 1.61 -8.05 2.84
CA ALA A 92 2.36 -7.32 1.84
C ALA A 92 3.62 -8.09 1.38
N VAL A 93 4.35 -8.73 2.28
CA VAL A 93 5.51 -9.56 1.90
C VAL A 93 5.04 -10.84 1.21
N LEU A 94 4.01 -11.49 1.73
CA LEU A 94 3.48 -12.74 1.19
C LEU A 94 2.88 -12.58 -0.22
N ILE A 95 2.28 -11.44 -0.54
CA ILE A 95 1.62 -11.24 -1.85
C ILE A 95 2.62 -11.02 -3.00
N LEU A 96 3.81 -10.47 -2.73
CA LEU A 96 4.83 -10.18 -3.75
C LEU A 96 5.15 -11.36 -4.68
N PRO A 97 5.51 -12.58 -4.18
CA PRO A 97 5.77 -13.71 -5.06
C PRO A 97 4.58 -14.06 -5.95
N PHE A 98 3.34 -13.91 -5.47
CA PHE A 98 2.14 -14.16 -6.27
C PHE A 98 1.92 -13.10 -7.36
N ILE A 99 2.28 -11.84 -7.09
CA ILE A 99 2.25 -10.77 -8.10
C ILE A 99 3.27 -11.08 -9.20
N PHE A 100 4.51 -11.42 -8.83
CA PHE A 100 5.55 -11.79 -9.81
C PHE A 100 5.14 -13.02 -10.62
N TRP A 101 4.54 -14.02 -9.99
CA TRP A 101 3.97 -15.18 -10.68
C TRP A 101 2.86 -14.77 -11.65
N GLY A 102 1.98 -13.85 -11.25
CA GLY A 102 0.93 -13.29 -12.10
C GLY A 102 1.48 -12.61 -13.35
N VAL A 103 2.56 -11.83 -13.20
CA VAL A 103 3.27 -11.17 -14.30
C VAL A 103 3.96 -12.20 -15.21
N TRP A 104 4.60 -13.21 -14.63
CA TRP A 104 5.22 -14.29 -15.38
C TRP A 104 4.20 -15.07 -16.24
N LEU A 105 3.02 -15.37 -15.69
CA LEU A 105 1.95 -16.05 -16.42
C LEU A 105 1.47 -15.25 -17.63
N ILE A 106 1.26 -13.94 -17.47
CA ILE A 106 0.80 -13.11 -18.59
C ILE A 106 1.89 -12.91 -19.64
N ALA A 107 3.16 -12.84 -19.23
CA ALA A 107 4.31 -12.79 -20.14
C ALA A 107 4.41 -14.05 -21.02
N HIS A 108 4.03 -15.22 -20.50
CA HIS A 108 3.98 -16.49 -21.24
C HIS A 108 2.63 -16.75 -21.92
N ASN A 109 1.81 -15.72 -22.13
CA ASN A 109 0.47 -15.81 -22.73
C ASN A 109 -0.51 -16.77 -22.01
N ARG A 110 -0.25 -17.16 -20.75
CA ARG A 110 -1.11 -18.04 -19.95
C ARG A 110 -2.25 -17.27 -19.28
N ARG A 111 -3.13 -16.67 -20.09
CA ARG A 111 -4.20 -15.75 -19.65
C ARG A 111 -5.18 -16.38 -18.67
N GLU A 112 -5.60 -17.63 -18.90
CA GLU A 112 -6.53 -18.31 -17.99
C GLU A 112 -5.92 -18.56 -16.61
N ALA A 113 -4.66 -19.02 -16.58
CA ALA A 113 -3.94 -19.24 -15.34
C ALA A 113 -3.72 -17.92 -14.59
N HIS A 114 -3.37 -16.86 -15.31
CA HIS A 114 -3.28 -15.50 -14.75
C HIS A 114 -4.61 -15.08 -14.12
N ALA A 115 -5.74 -15.22 -14.83
CA ALA A 115 -7.05 -14.85 -14.31
C ALA A 115 -7.47 -15.70 -13.09
N ARG A 116 -7.17 -17.01 -13.09
CA ARG A 116 -7.44 -17.88 -11.93
C ARG A 116 -6.64 -17.46 -10.69
N LEU A 117 -5.36 -17.13 -10.86
CA LEU A 117 -4.51 -16.64 -9.78
C LEU A 117 -4.98 -15.26 -9.28
N MET A 118 -5.14 -14.30 -10.19
CA MET A 118 -5.52 -12.92 -9.84
C MET A 118 -6.89 -12.84 -9.17
N ARG A 119 -7.83 -13.76 -9.46
CA ARG A 119 -9.11 -13.80 -8.73
C ARG A 119 -8.96 -14.04 -7.23
N ARG A 120 -7.91 -14.76 -6.81
CA ARG A 120 -7.59 -15.01 -5.38
C ARG A 120 -6.68 -13.93 -4.81
N VAL A 121 -5.74 -13.44 -5.60
CA VAL A 121 -4.73 -12.45 -5.16
C VAL A 121 -5.32 -11.03 -5.08
N TRP A 122 -6.23 -10.66 -5.98
CA TRP A 122 -6.79 -9.31 -6.06
C TRP A 122 -7.50 -8.82 -4.78
N PRO A 123 -8.34 -9.62 -4.10
CA PRO A 123 -8.94 -9.21 -2.82
C PRO A 123 -7.89 -8.90 -1.74
N VAL A 124 -6.85 -9.73 -1.67
CA VAL A 124 -5.73 -9.54 -0.74
C VAL A 124 -4.96 -8.27 -1.09
N TRP A 125 -4.74 -8.02 -2.38
CA TRP A 125 -4.02 -6.83 -2.86
C TRP A 125 -4.76 -5.55 -2.48
N ILE A 126 -6.08 -5.47 -2.72
CA ILE A 126 -6.91 -4.34 -2.31
C ILE A 126 -6.94 -4.19 -0.78
N TYR A 127 -7.07 -5.29 -0.04
CA TYR A 127 -7.05 -5.26 1.42
C TYR A 127 -5.75 -4.63 1.97
N ILE A 128 -4.59 -5.06 1.46
CA ILE A 128 -3.29 -4.50 1.85
C ILE A 128 -3.25 -3.02 1.50
N SER A 129 -3.63 -2.62 0.29
CA SER A 129 -3.60 -1.20 -0.09
C SER A 129 -4.51 -0.32 0.79
N LEU A 130 -5.74 -0.75 1.07
CA LEU A 130 -6.65 -0.01 1.96
C LEU A 130 -6.14 0.08 3.40
N THR A 131 -5.60 -1.01 3.93
CA THR A 131 -5.05 -1.02 5.30
C THR A 131 -3.80 -0.14 5.42
N GLY A 132 -3.00 0.02 4.37
CA GLY A 132 -1.87 0.96 4.36
C GLY A 132 -2.30 2.42 4.54
N ILE A 133 -3.41 2.82 3.90
CA ILE A 133 -4.01 4.14 4.08
C ILE A 133 -4.53 4.31 5.51
N LEU A 134 -5.19 3.28 6.07
CA LEU A 134 -5.68 3.31 7.45
C LEU A 134 -4.54 3.46 8.47
N VAL A 135 -3.45 2.72 8.31
CA VAL A 135 -2.27 2.83 9.18
C VAL A 135 -1.71 4.25 9.17
N TYR A 136 -1.64 4.91 8.01
CA TYR A 136 -1.24 6.32 7.91
C TYR A 136 -2.21 7.25 8.67
N LEU A 137 -3.51 7.08 8.47
CA LEU A 137 -4.52 7.89 9.16
C LEU A 137 -4.45 7.69 10.68
N MET A 138 -4.22 6.47 11.16
CA MET A 138 -4.06 6.18 12.58
C MET A 138 -2.80 6.82 13.18
N LEU A 139 -1.73 6.95 12.39
CA LEU A 139 -0.46 7.50 12.85
C LEU A 139 -0.41 9.04 12.82
N TYR A 140 -1.09 9.69 11.85
CA TYR A 140 -1.02 11.15 11.69
C TYR A 140 -2.33 11.91 11.88
N ALA A 141 -3.48 11.32 11.55
CA ALA A 141 -4.77 12.00 11.70
C ALA A 141 -5.34 11.84 13.12
N LEU A 142 -5.26 10.63 13.70
CA LEU A 142 -5.79 10.36 15.04
C LEU A 142 -5.14 11.21 16.15
N PRO A 143 -3.80 11.32 16.23
CA PRO A 143 -3.16 12.15 17.25
C PRO A 143 -3.47 13.65 17.08
N ARG A 144 -3.58 14.15 15.84
CA ARG A 144 -3.98 15.54 15.56
C ARG A 144 -5.40 15.84 16.01
N VAL A 145 -6.36 14.96 15.68
CA VAL A 145 -7.76 15.11 16.09
C VAL A 145 -7.88 15.05 17.62
N ARG A 146 -7.15 14.14 18.26
CA ARG A 146 -7.14 14.04 19.73
C ARG A 146 -6.61 15.31 20.40
N GLN A 147 -5.56 15.93 19.86
CA GLN A 147 -5.06 17.22 20.36
C GLN A 147 -6.08 18.36 20.18
N MET A 148 -6.87 18.35 19.11
CA MET A 148 -7.93 19.35 18.89
C MET A 148 -9.14 19.14 19.81
N VAL A 149 -9.47 17.90 20.17
CA VAL A 149 -10.65 17.58 21.00
C VAL A 149 -10.36 17.65 22.50
N ILE A 150 -9.13 17.34 22.93
CA ILE A 150 -8.75 17.29 24.36
C ILE A 150 -7.92 18.51 24.78
N GLY A 151 -7.28 19.20 23.82
CA GLY A 151 -6.45 20.39 24.08
C GLY A 151 -7.16 21.73 23.86
N GLY A 152 -8.49 21.73 23.76
CA GLY A 152 -9.34 22.92 23.63
C GLY A 152 -10.26 23.11 24.84
#